data_AF-A0A832TAN3-F1
#
_entry.id   AF-A0A832TAN3-F1
#
_cell.length_a   1.000
_cell.length_b   1.000
_cell.length_c   1.000
_cell.angle_alpha   90.00
_cell.angle_beta   90.00
_cell.angle_gamma   90.00
#
_symmetry.space_group_name_H-M   'P 1'
#
loop_
_entity.id
_entity.type
_entity.pdbx_description
1 polymer ?
#
loop_
_entity_poly.entity_id
_entity_poly.type
_entity_poly.pdbx_seq_one_letter_code
_entity_poly.pdbx_strand_id
1 'polypeptide(L)'
;MEGIVWIMTAAGVLIVLLGVLFYLLVKNKKAHEPDYYTFFVMGLCWTGAGIPLALTSKNWGFLIMGLIFMGFGLANKKKWKKSHKTWGEMDDKQKKVMMVALVILGALVLMGLVFFYLANKGVL
;
A
#
# COMPACT_ATOMS: atom_id res chain seq x y z
N MET A 1 -20.88 20.01 -3.64
CA MET A 1 -20.03 19.58 -4.78
C MET A 1 -18.68 20.27 -4.78
N GLU A 2 -18.62 21.59 -4.56
CA GLU A 2 -17.38 22.38 -4.37
C GLU A 2 -16.34 21.72 -3.43
N GLY A 3 -16.71 21.38 -2.20
CA GLY A 3 -15.77 20.80 -1.22
C GLY A 3 -15.18 19.44 -1.63
N ILE A 4 -15.96 18.60 -2.33
CA ILE A 4 -15.48 17.29 -2.83
C ILE A 4 -14.41 17.51 -3.91
N VAL A 5 -14.60 18.50 -4.78
CA VAL A 5 -13.63 18.85 -5.82
C VAL A 5 -12.31 19.30 -5.19
N TRP A 6 -12.34 20.19 -4.20
CA TRP A 6 -11.14 20.64 -3.49
C TRP A 6 -10.40 19.50 -2.78
N ILE A 7 -11.12 18.57 -2.14
CA ILE A 7 -10.54 17.38 -1.50
C ILE A 7 -9.87 16.49 -2.54
N MET A 8 -10.53 16.23 -3.67
CA MET A 8 -9.96 15.41 -4.75
C MET A 8 -8.72 16.06 -5.38
N THR A 9 -8.74 17.38 -5.59
CA THR A 9 -7.59 18.12 -6.12
C THR A 9 -6.42 18.10 -5.15
N ALA A 10 -6.66 18.33 -3.85
CA ALA A 10 -5.63 18.26 -2.82
C ALA A 10 -5.01 16.85 -2.72
N ALA A 11 -5.83 15.80 -2.77
CA ALA A 11 -5.36 14.42 -2.77
C ALA A 11 -4.51 14.11 -4.03
N GLY A 12 -4.94 14.57 -5.20
CA GLY A 12 -4.18 14.42 -6.45
C GLY A 12 -2.81 15.10 -6.38
N VAL A 13 -2.76 16.35 -5.91
CA VAL A 13 -1.52 17.11 -5.73
C VAL A 13 -0.59 16.40 -4.74
N LEU A 14 -1.12 15.91 -3.62
CA LEU A 14 -0.35 15.18 -2.62
C LEU A 14 0.28 13.90 -3.20
N ILE A 15 -0.49 13.12 -3.99
CA ILE A 15 0.02 11.90 -4.65
C ILE A 15 1.17 12.25 -5.60
N VAL A 16 1.03 13.31 -6.40
CA VAL A 16 2.09 13.76 -7.31
C VAL A 16 3.33 14.18 -6.53
N LEU A 17 3.18 14.97 -5.46
CA LEU A 17 4.29 15.41 -4.62
C LEU A 17 5.01 14.22 -3.98
N LEU A 18 4.28 13.25 -3.43
CA LEU A 18 4.86 12.03 -2.87
C LEU A 18 5.60 11.22 -3.94
N GLY A 19 5.05 11.12 -5.15
CA GLY A 19 5.70 10.45 -6.29
C GLY A 19 7.01 11.11 -6.69
N VAL A 20 7.04 12.45 -6.78
CA VAL A 20 8.25 13.22 -7.08
C VAL A 20 9.28 13.06 -5.96
N LEU A 21 8.85 13.15 -4.70
CA LEU A 21 9.73 13.03 -3.54
C LEU A 21 10.34 11.62 -3.46
N PHE A 22 9.54 10.58 -3.71
CA PHE A 22 10.02 9.21 -3.83
C PHE A 22 11.03 9.05 -4.97
N TYR A 23 10.76 9.60 -6.16
CA TYR A 23 11.68 9.58 -7.28
C TYR A 23 13.04 10.22 -6.93
N LEU A 24 13.02 11.40 -6.30
CA LEU A 24 14.24 12.09 -5.86
C LEU A 24 15.03 11.33 -4.81
N LEU A 25 14.35 10.61 -3.90
CA LEU A 25 15.00 9.78 -2.88
C LEU A 25 15.64 8.50 -3.43
N VAL A 26 15.09 7.98 -4.54
CA VAL A 26 15.50 6.69 -5.12
C VAL A 26 16.47 6.88 -6.30
N LYS A 27 16.47 8.02 -6.99
CA LYS A 27 17.30 8.24 -8.20
C LYS A 27 18.80 7.98 -8.03
N ASN A 28 19.32 8.16 -6.81
CA ASN A 28 20.75 7.98 -6.50
C ASN A 28 21.07 6.64 -5.81
N LYS A 29 20.08 5.76 -5.62
CA LYS A 29 20.27 4.46 -4.98
C LYS A 29 20.43 3.38 -6.05
N LYS A 30 21.36 2.45 -5.83
CA LYS A 30 21.49 1.26 -6.68
C LYS A 30 20.15 0.53 -6.72
N ALA A 31 19.69 0.15 -7.91
CA ALA A 31 18.48 -0.61 -8.09
C ALA A 31 18.56 -1.88 -7.21
N HIS A 32 17.71 -1.93 -6.19
CA HIS A 32 17.63 -3.10 -5.33
C HIS A 32 16.85 -4.18 -6.08
N GLU A 33 17.28 -5.45 -5.98
CA GLU A 33 16.51 -6.54 -6.57
C GLU A 33 15.08 -6.51 -5.99
N PRO A 34 14.03 -6.55 -6.82
CA PRO A 34 12.66 -6.49 -6.33
C PRO A 34 12.36 -7.69 -5.43
N ASP A 35 11.72 -7.46 -4.28
CA ASP A 35 11.31 -8.58 -3.43
C ASP A 35 10.04 -9.24 -3.97
N TYR A 36 10.24 -10.26 -4.80
CA TYR A 36 9.15 -11.04 -5.41
C TYR A 36 8.27 -11.76 -4.38
N TYR A 37 8.79 -12.03 -3.18
CA TYR A 37 7.97 -12.55 -2.08
C TYR A 37 6.96 -11.50 -1.61
N THR A 38 7.41 -10.26 -1.44
CA THR A 38 6.52 -9.13 -1.10
C THR A 38 5.45 -8.92 -2.18
N PHE A 39 5.78 -9.04 -3.48
CA PHE A 39 4.76 -9.01 -4.54
C PHE A 39 3.71 -10.11 -4.40
N PHE A 40 4.12 -11.34 -4.05
CA PHE A 40 3.19 -12.44 -3.81
C PHE A 40 2.26 -12.14 -2.62
N VAL A 41 2.82 -11.69 -1.48
CA VAL A 41 2.03 -11.34 -0.29
C VAL A 41 1.07 -10.19 -0.58
N MET A 42 1.53 -9.15 -1.29
CA MET A 42 0.65 -8.08 -1.75
C MET A 42 -0.49 -8.65 -2.60
N GLY A 43 -0.19 -9.48 -3.60
CA GLY A 43 -1.21 -10.14 -4.40
C GLY A 43 -2.27 -10.87 -3.57
N LEU A 44 -1.83 -11.59 -2.53
CA LEU A 44 -2.73 -12.29 -1.61
C LEU A 44 -3.64 -11.32 -0.82
N CYS A 45 -3.09 -10.22 -0.31
CA CYS A 45 -3.85 -9.17 0.37
C CYS A 45 -4.88 -8.50 -0.56
N TRP A 46 -4.46 -8.14 -1.77
CA TRP A 46 -5.31 -7.47 -2.77
C TRP A 46 -6.40 -8.39 -3.29
N THR A 47 -6.10 -9.66 -3.52
CA THR A 47 -7.13 -10.66 -3.87
C THR A 47 -8.10 -10.86 -2.71
N GLY A 48 -7.61 -10.99 -1.47
CA GLY A 48 -8.46 -11.14 -0.29
C GLY A 48 -9.43 -9.98 -0.09
N ALA A 49 -8.95 -8.74 -0.22
CA ALA A 49 -9.80 -7.54 -0.16
C ALA A 49 -10.67 -7.38 -1.42
N GLY A 50 -10.17 -7.80 -2.59
CA GLY A 50 -10.84 -7.70 -3.87
C GLY A 50 -12.07 -8.61 -4.00
N ILE A 51 -12.10 -9.76 -3.32
CA ILE A 51 -13.25 -10.68 -3.36
C ILE A 51 -14.53 -10.01 -2.83
N PRO A 52 -14.57 -9.47 -1.59
CA PRO A 52 -15.74 -8.73 -1.11
C PRO A 52 -16.13 -7.56 -2.00
N LEU A 53 -15.16 -6.80 -2.52
CA LEU A 53 -15.40 -5.63 -3.37
C LEU A 53 -15.98 -6.01 -4.74
N ALA A 54 -15.53 -7.12 -5.32
CA ALA A 54 -16.08 -7.65 -6.56
C ALA A 54 -17.52 -8.14 -6.36
N LEU A 55 -17.82 -8.78 -5.22
CA LEU A 55 -19.17 -9.29 -4.93
C LEU A 55 -20.16 -8.17 -4.58
N THR A 56 -19.75 -7.17 -3.82
CA THR A 56 -20.64 -6.11 -3.30
C THR A 56 -20.77 -4.93 -4.26
N SER A 57 -19.66 -4.48 -4.87
CA SER A 57 -19.61 -3.27 -5.68
C SER A 57 -19.37 -3.55 -7.17
N LYS A 58 -19.33 -4.83 -7.59
CA LYS A 58 -18.93 -5.26 -8.95
C LYS A 58 -17.58 -4.68 -9.40
N ASN A 59 -16.73 -4.29 -8.45
CA ASN A 59 -15.42 -3.73 -8.73
C ASN A 59 -14.38 -4.84 -8.76
N TRP A 60 -14.11 -5.34 -9.96
CA TRP A 60 -13.16 -6.42 -10.20
C TRP A 60 -11.70 -5.96 -10.23
N GLY A 61 -11.44 -4.65 -10.25
CA GLY A 61 -10.09 -4.11 -10.44
C GLY A 61 -9.10 -4.58 -9.37
N PHE A 62 -9.52 -4.54 -8.10
CA PHE A 62 -8.71 -5.00 -6.97
C PHE A 62 -8.40 -6.50 -7.05
N LEU A 63 -9.37 -7.30 -7.47
CA LEU A 63 -9.21 -8.74 -7.63
C LEU A 63 -8.21 -9.07 -8.74
N ILE A 64 -8.39 -8.46 -9.93
CA ILE A 64 -7.53 -8.66 -11.09
C ILE A 64 -6.10 -8.24 -10.76
N MET A 65 -5.92 -7.08 -10.14
CA MET A 65 -4.60 -6.58 -9.76
C MET A 65 -3.93 -7.48 -8.71
N GLY A 66 -4.71 -7.99 -7.74
CA GLY A 66 -4.22 -8.97 -6.77
C GLY A 66 -3.73 -10.26 -7.44
N LEU A 67 -4.50 -10.79 -8.40
CA LEU A 67 -4.11 -11.98 -9.16
C LEU A 67 -2.84 -11.75 -9.99
N ILE A 68 -2.67 -10.57 -10.59
CA ILE A 68 -1.46 -10.21 -11.35
C ILE A 68 -0.23 -10.20 -10.43
N PHE A 69 -0.30 -9.50 -9.28
CA PHE A 69 0.83 -9.46 -8.34
C PHE A 69 1.15 -10.83 -7.76
N MET A 70 0.11 -11.62 -7.46
CA MET A 70 0.26 -12.98 -6.97
C MET A 70 0.95 -13.87 -8.01
N GLY A 71 0.50 -13.82 -9.27
CA GLY A 71 1.11 -14.56 -10.38
C GLY A 71 2.55 -14.13 -10.64
N PHE A 72 2.83 -12.83 -10.64
CA PHE A 72 4.18 -12.29 -10.83
C PHE A 72 5.15 -12.73 -9.71
N GLY A 73 4.68 -12.70 -8.46
CA GLY A 73 5.43 -13.19 -7.31
C GLY A 73 5.69 -14.69 -7.38
N LEU A 74 4.68 -15.51 -7.74
CA LEU A 74 4.82 -16.96 -7.91
C LEU A 74 5.74 -17.35 -9.07
N ALA A 75 5.65 -16.68 -10.21
CA ALA A 75 6.53 -16.92 -11.35
C ALA A 75 8.02 -16.74 -10.99
N ASN A 76 8.31 -15.86 -10.03
CA ASN A 76 9.66 -15.59 -9.52
C ASN A 76 9.95 -16.28 -8.17
N LYS A 77 9.22 -17.34 -7.80
CA LYS A 77 9.39 -18.07 -6.52
C LYS A 77 10.82 -18.47 -6.20
N LYS A 78 11.62 -18.82 -7.23
CA LYS A 78 13.03 -19.18 -7.07
C LYS A 78 13.88 -18.05 -6.47
N LYS A 79 13.48 -16.78 -6.65
CA LYS A 79 14.20 -15.59 -6.17
C LYS A 79 13.79 -15.17 -4.75
N TRP A 80 12.74 -15.75 -4.17
CA TRP A 80 12.24 -15.36 -2.85
C TRP A 80 13.33 -15.42 -1.78
N LYS A 81 14.13 -16.49 -1.73
CA LYS A 81 15.20 -16.66 -0.74
C LYS A 81 16.38 -15.69 -0.91
N LYS A 82 16.52 -15.06 -2.09
CA LYS A 82 17.64 -14.17 -2.41
C LYS A 82 17.31 -12.71 -2.07
N SER A 83 16.04 -12.32 -2.24
CA SER A 83 15.58 -10.94 -2.05
C SER A 83 14.89 -10.70 -0.71
N HIS A 84 14.30 -11.74 -0.12
CA HIS A 84 13.49 -11.57 1.08
C HIS A 84 14.36 -11.54 2.34
N LYS A 85 14.36 -10.40 3.02
CA LYS A 85 14.96 -10.26 4.36
C LYS A 85 13.88 -10.39 5.41
N THR A 86 14.10 -11.33 6.33
CA THR A 86 13.22 -11.48 7.50
C THR A 86 13.54 -10.40 8.55
N TRP A 87 12.59 -10.11 9.44
CA TRP A 87 12.75 -9.10 10.49
C TRP A 87 14.01 -9.32 11.36
N GLY A 88 14.45 -10.56 11.55
CA GLY A 88 15.67 -10.89 12.28
C GLY A 88 16.97 -10.44 11.58
N GLU A 89 16.94 -10.33 10.26
CA GLU A 89 18.10 -9.99 9.40
C GLU A 89 18.19 -8.49 9.09
N MET A 90 17.24 -7.70 9.61
CA MET A 90 17.18 -6.25 9.42
C MET A 90 18.01 -5.50 10.47
N ASP A 91 18.66 -4.43 10.01
CA ASP A 91 19.35 -3.47 10.88
C ASP A 91 18.35 -2.72 11.79
N ASP A 92 18.80 -2.28 12.97
CA ASP A 92 17.95 -1.62 13.97
C ASP A 92 17.36 -0.31 13.45
N LYS A 93 18.06 0.39 12.56
CA LYS A 93 17.51 1.57 11.89
C LYS A 93 16.36 1.22 10.95
N GLN A 94 16.45 0.10 10.22
CA GLN A 94 15.38 -0.34 9.32
C GLN A 94 14.14 -0.78 10.11
N LYS A 95 14.33 -1.52 11.21
CA LYS A 95 13.24 -1.91 12.12
C LYS A 95 12.51 -0.70 12.68
N LYS A 96 13.24 0.33 13.13
CA LYS A 96 12.64 1.58 13.63
C LYS A 96 11.80 2.28 12.55
N VAL A 97 12.31 2.38 11.32
CA VAL A 97 11.56 3.00 10.21
C VAL A 97 10.28 2.20 9.91
N MET A 98 10.36 0.87 9.83
CA MET A 98 9.18 0.03 9.59
C MET A 98 8.17 0.14 10.73
N MET A 99 8.62 0.18 11.98
CA MET A 99 7.76 0.33 13.14
C MET A 99 7.05 1.69 13.15
N VAL A 100 7.79 2.77 12.90
CA VAL A 100 7.20 4.12 12.76
C VAL A 100 6.20 4.15 11.61
N ALA A 101 6.54 3.56 10.45
CA ALA A 101 5.62 3.48 9.31
C ALA A 101 4.34 2.70 9.66
N LEU A 102 4.45 1.57 10.36
CA LEU A 102 3.30 0.78 10.82
C LEU A 102 2.42 1.55 11.80
N VAL A 103 3.02 2.27 12.75
CA VAL A 103 2.29 3.11 13.72
C VAL A 103 1.56 4.25 13.00
N ILE A 104 2.22 4.94 12.07
CA ILE A 104 1.60 6.02 11.28
C ILE A 104 0.45 5.47 10.43
N LEU A 105 0.65 4.34 9.74
CA LEU A 105 -0.41 3.70 8.95
C LEU A 105 -1.59 3.28 9.83
N GLY A 106 -1.33 2.67 10.99
CA GLY A 106 -2.37 2.31 11.95
C GLY A 106 -3.15 3.53 12.43
N ALA A 107 -2.46 4.62 12.79
CA ALA A 107 -3.09 5.87 13.21
C ALA A 107 -3.93 6.49 12.09
N LEU A 108 -3.47 6.46 10.84
CA LEU A 108 -4.23 6.92 9.68
C LEU A 108 -5.52 6.12 9.46
N VAL A 109 -5.46 4.80 9.59
CA VAL A 109 -6.66 3.95 9.50
C VAL A 109 -7.65 4.29 10.62
N LEU A 110 -7.17 4.43 11.86
CA LEU A 110 -8.03 4.81 12.99
C LEU A 110 -8.66 6.19 12.80
N MET A 111 -7.89 7.18 12.34
CA MET A 111 -8.41 8.50 12.02
C MET A 111 -9.47 8.44 10.92
N GLY A 112 -9.24 7.64 9.86
CA GLY A 112 -10.22 7.44 8.80
C GLY A 112 -11.53 6.82 9.31
N LEU A 113 -11.44 5.84 10.21
CA LEU A 113 -12.62 5.22 10.85
C LEU A 113 -13.37 6.21 11.74
N VAL A 114 -12.67 7.02 12.54
CA VAL A 114 -13.28 8.06 13.38
C VAL A 114 -13.99 9.09 12.50
N PHE A 115 -13.33 9.56 11.44
CA PHE A 115 -13.93 10.50 10.51
C PHE A 115 -15.18 9.92 9.83
N PHE A 116 -15.10 8.68 9.34
CA PHE A 116 -16.25 7.99 8.74
C PHE A 116 -17.42 7.86 9.74
N TYR A 117 -17.13 7.51 10.99
CA TYR A 117 -18.13 7.40 12.04
C TYR A 117 -18.81 8.74 12.36
N LEU A 118 -18.03 9.82 12.49
CA LEU A 118 -18.54 11.16 12.77
C LEU A 118 -19.36 11.73 11.61
N ALA A 119 -18.89 11.55 10.38
CA ALA A 119 -19.61 11.94 9.16
C ALA A 119 -20.95 11.20 9.03
N ASN A 120 -20.98 9.89 9.31
CA ASN A 120 -22.22 9.11 9.25
C ASN A 120 -23.23 9.49 10.36
N LYS A 121 -22.76 10.06 11.48
CA LYS A 121 -23.63 10.60 12.54
C LYS A 121 -24.10 12.04 12.28
N GLY A 122 -23.71 12.66 11.16
CA GLY A 122 -24.07 14.04 10.82
C GLY A 122 -23.48 15.09 11.78
N VAL A 123 -22.40 14.72 12.50
CA VAL A 123 -21.66 15.65 13.38
C VAL A 123 -20.66 16.49 12.58
N LEU A 124 -20.38 16.08 11.33
CA LEU A 124 -19.53 16.74 10.33
C LEU A 124 -20.31 16.92 9.02
#